data_AF-A0A535BYH5-F1
#
_entry.id   AF-A0A535BYH5-F1
#
_cell.length_a   1.000
_cell.length_b   1.000
_cell.length_c   1.000
_cell.angle_alpha   90.00
_cell.angle_beta   90.00
_cell.angle_gamma   90.00
#
_symmetry.space_group_name_H-M   'P 1'
#
loop_
_entity.id
_entity.type
_entity.pdbx_description
1 polymer ?
#
loop_
_entity_poly.entity_id
_entity_poly.type
_entity_poly.pdbx_seq_one_letter_code
_entity_poly.pdbx_strand_id
1 'polypeptide(L)'
;MARISRRAQLVAFGGLVVVFASAFVLLRPQVGTLTDDQYIAIAKSTDSGRLYFKTRDVPCRVIRVWNIQVSCDYTPAYGVQTDKFRIYIDPRTNQVVGSDMSFDDQMIR
;
A
#
# COMPACT_ATOMS: atom_id res chain seq x y z
N MET A 1 38.31 -3.64 32.65
CA MET A 1 37.22 -2.77 32.17
C MET A 1 37.79 -1.78 31.16
N ALA A 2 37.48 -1.93 29.88
CA ALA A 2 38.01 -1.06 28.83
C ALA A 2 37.35 0.33 28.93
N ARG A 3 38.10 1.36 29.33
CA ARG A 3 37.66 2.76 29.27
C ARG A 3 37.66 3.20 27.81
N ILE A 4 36.50 3.16 27.16
CA ILE A 4 36.31 3.74 25.84
C ILE A 4 36.47 5.26 25.97
N SER A 5 37.36 5.86 25.18
CA SER A 5 37.59 7.30 25.22
C SER A 5 36.34 8.06 24.77
N ARG A 6 36.09 9.25 25.33
CA ARG A 6 34.95 10.10 24.92
C ARG A 6 34.88 10.35 23.40
N ARG A 7 36.05 10.39 22.74
CA ARG A 7 36.16 10.50 21.28
C ARG A 7 35.67 9.24 20.56
N ALA A 8 36.00 8.06 21.05
CA ALA A 8 35.52 6.79 20.49
C ALA A 8 34.00 6.61 20.70
N GLN A 9 33.44 7.08 21.82
CA GLN A 9 31.99 7.15 22.00
C GLN A 9 31.33 8.08 20.97
N LEU A 10 31.83 9.31 20.80
CA LEU A 10 31.28 10.26 19.81
C LEU A 10 31.33 9.73 18.38
N VAL A 11 32.42 9.06 17.99
CA VAL A 11 32.54 8.43 16.65
C VAL A 11 31.55 7.28 16.49
N ALA A 12 31.40 6.43 17.51
CA ALA A 12 30.43 5.33 17.47
C ALA A 12 28.99 5.86 17.38
N PHE A 13 28.63 6.87 18.16
CA PHE A 13 27.32 7.52 18.09
C PHE A 13 27.09 8.21 16.74
N GLY A 14 28.07 8.95 16.23
CA GLY A 14 27.99 9.58 14.92
C GLY A 14 27.81 8.56 13.79
N GLY A 15 28.57 7.47 13.81
CA GLY A 15 28.44 6.38 12.86
C GLY A 15 27.06 5.72 12.92
N LEU A 16 26.53 5.51 14.13
CA LEU A 16 25.19 4.94 14.32
C LEU A 16 24.11 5.85 13.70
N VAL A 17 24.19 7.16 13.95
CA VAL A 17 23.25 8.15 13.40
C VAL A 17 23.27 8.15 11.87
N VAL A 18 24.46 8.08 11.27
CA VAL A 18 24.60 8.02 9.80
C VAL A 18 23.93 6.77 9.25
N VAL A 19 24.18 5.59 9.85
CA VAL A 19 23.56 4.33 9.43
C VAL A 19 22.03 4.41 9.48
N PHE A 20 21.48 4.90 10.59
CA PHE A 20 20.03 5.07 10.73
C PHE A 20 19.46 6.07 9.71
N ALA A 21 20.11 7.21 9.50
CA ALA A 21 19.66 8.20 8.52
C ALA A 21 19.64 7.62 7.09
N SER A 22 20.68 6.87 6.71
CA SER A 22 20.70 6.17 5.41
C SER A 22 19.62 5.09 5.29
N ALA A 23 19.38 4.33 6.35
CA ALA A 23 18.29 3.35 6.38
C ALA A 23 16.92 4.02 6.19
N PHE A 24 16.67 5.14 6.86
CA PHE A 24 15.44 5.91 6.71
C PHE A 24 15.22 6.44 5.29
N VAL A 25 16.27 6.81 4.56
CA VAL A 25 16.17 7.23 3.16
C VAL A 25 15.80 6.05 2.25
N LEU A 26 16.39 4.87 2.48
CA LEU A 26 16.07 3.64 1.72
C LEU A 26 14.68 3.08 2.06
N LEU A 27 14.18 3.39 3.26
CA LEU A 27 12.87 3.02 3.78
C LEU A 27 11.78 4.06 3.47
N ARG A 28 12.04 5.06 2.60
CA ARG A 28 10.97 5.99 2.23
C ARG A 28 9.95 5.28 1.32
N PRO A 29 8.65 5.42 1.61
CA PRO A 29 7.61 4.96 0.70
C PRO A 29 7.81 5.62 -0.66
N GLN A 30 7.89 4.80 -1.72
CA GLN A 30 8.06 5.35 -3.05
C GLN A 30 6.76 6.01 -3.51
N VAL A 31 6.90 7.24 -3.99
CA VAL A 31 5.77 7.93 -4.63
C VAL A 31 5.53 7.22 -5.96
N GLY A 32 4.37 6.59 -6.09
CA GLY A 32 3.98 5.89 -7.32
C GLY A 32 4.12 6.80 -8.55
N THR A 33 4.56 6.23 -9.65
CA THR A 33 4.84 6.94 -10.92
C THR A 33 3.58 7.31 -11.70
N LEU A 34 2.42 6.74 -11.33
CA LEU A 34 1.16 6.93 -12.01
C LEU A 34 0.22 7.87 -11.24
N THR A 35 -0.75 8.44 -11.96
CA THR A 35 -1.85 9.20 -11.36
C THR A 35 -2.81 8.27 -10.60
N ASP A 36 -3.64 8.84 -9.73
CA ASP A 36 -4.64 8.06 -8.99
C ASP A 36 -5.61 7.35 -9.94
N ASP A 37 -6.06 8.04 -11.00
CA ASP A 37 -6.95 7.46 -12.02
C ASP A 37 -6.32 6.27 -12.74
N GLN A 38 -5.01 6.34 -13.01
CA GLN A 38 -4.28 5.23 -13.62
C GLN A 38 -4.19 4.02 -12.69
N TYR A 39 -3.95 4.23 -11.39
CA TYR A 39 -3.97 3.15 -10.41
C TYR A 39 -5.37 2.54 -10.23
N ILE A 40 -6.42 3.37 -10.26
CA ILE A 40 -7.80 2.90 -10.23
C ILE A 40 -8.13 2.11 -11.50
N ALA A 41 -7.66 2.54 -12.67
CA ALA A 41 -7.84 1.80 -13.92
C ALA A 41 -7.16 0.42 -13.87
N ILE A 42 -5.95 0.32 -13.31
CA ILE A 42 -5.30 -0.97 -13.04
C ILE A 42 -6.20 -1.84 -12.16
N ALA A 43 -6.70 -1.30 -11.05
CA ALA A 43 -7.60 -2.03 -10.15
C ALA A 43 -8.84 -2.58 -10.86
N LYS A 44 -9.50 -1.74 -11.67
CA LYS A 44 -10.68 -2.12 -12.47
C LYS A 44 -10.37 -3.12 -13.58
N SER A 45 -9.14 -3.16 -14.07
CA SER A 45 -8.72 -4.06 -15.15
C SER A 45 -8.41 -5.50 -14.67
N THR A 46 -8.15 -5.70 -13.38
CA THR A 46 -7.96 -7.04 -12.80
C THR A 46 -9.23 -7.89 -12.95
N ASP A 47 -9.10 -9.22 -13.08
CA ASP A 47 -10.27 -10.10 -13.25
C ASP A 47 -11.30 -9.92 -12.12
N SER A 48 -10.82 -9.86 -10.88
CA SER A 48 -11.68 -9.63 -9.72
C SER A 48 -12.25 -8.21 -9.68
N GLY A 49 -11.50 -7.19 -10.10
CA GLY A 49 -12.03 -5.84 -10.25
C GLY A 49 -13.13 -5.78 -11.29
N ARG A 50 -12.95 -6.44 -12.44
CA ARG A 50 -13.99 -6.53 -13.48
C ARG A 50 -15.26 -7.20 -12.96
N LEU A 51 -15.16 -8.18 -12.07
CA LEU A 51 -16.32 -8.81 -11.43
C LEU A 51 -16.97 -7.86 -10.41
N TYR A 52 -16.17 -7.24 -9.54
CA TYR A 52 -16.65 -6.33 -8.49
C TYR A 52 -17.37 -5.10 -9.07
N PHE A 53 -16.77 -4.43 -10.06
CA PHE A 53 -17.32 -3.21 -10.65
C PHE A 53 -18.47 -3.44 -11.64
N LYS A 54 -18.80 -4.70 -11.97
CA LYS A 54 -20.05 -5.00 -12.68
C LYS A 54 -21.27 -4.78 -11.79
N THR A 55 -21.13 -4.98 -10.48
CA THR A 55 -22.24 -4.97 -9.53
C THR A 55 -22.18 -3.79 -8.56
N ARG A 56 -21.00 -3.20 -8.37
CA ARG A 56 -20.76 -2.07 -7.46
C ARG A 56 -20.18 -0.87 -8.21
N ASP A 57 -20.94 0.22 -8.29
CA ASP A 57 -20.41 1.51 -8.69
C ASP A 57 -20.05 2.32 -7.44
N VAL A 58 -18.78 2.28 -7.06
CA VAL A 58 -18.27 2.89 -5.83
C VAL A 58 -17.00 3.68 -6.05
N PRO A 59 -16.83 4.80 -5.32
CA PRO A 59 -15.63 5.60 -5.42
C PRO A 59 -14.43 4.84 -4.82
N CYS A 60 -13.31 4.88 -5.54
CA CYS A 60 -12.04 4.33 -5.07
C CYS A 60 -11.18 5.40 -4.40
N ARG A 61 -10.33 4.98 -3.47
CA ARG A 61 -9.30 5.79 -2.83
C ARG A 61 -7.94 5.16 -3.07
N VAL A 62 -6.95 5.99 -3.38
CA VAL A 62 -5.55 5.57 -3.54
C VAL A 62 -4.77 5.98 -2.30
N ILE A 63 -4.18 5.00 -1.62
CA ILE A 63 -3.40 5.19 -0.41
C ILE A 63 -1.95 4.81 -0.73
N ARG A 64 -1.02 5.75 -0.51
CA ARG A 64 0.38 5.62 -0.91
C ARG A 64 1.25 5.49 0.34
N VAL A 65 1.59 4.26 0.70
CA VAL A 65 2.55 3.96 1.78
C VAL A 65 3.67 3.11 1.17
N TRP A 66 3.87 1.88 1.61
CA TRP A 66 4.91 0.99 1.06
C TRP A 66 4.56 0.44 -0.31
N ASN A 67 3.29 0.06 -0.48
CA ASN A 67 2.66 -0.22 -1.75
C ASN A 67 1.63 0.86 -2.04
N ILE A 68 1.26 0.97 -3.31
CA ILE A 68 0.07 1.73 -3.70
C ILE A 68 -1.13 0.83 -3.45
N GLN A 69 -1.95 1.18 -2.46
CA GLN A 69 -3.19 0.50 -2.17
C GLN A 69 -4.33 1.23 -2.87
N VAL A 70 -5.07 0.54 -3.72
CA VAL A 70 -6.35 1.04 -4.25
C VAL A 70 -7.45 0.37 -3.46
N SER A 71 -8.26 1.14 -2.73
CA SER A 71 -9.37 0.66 -1.92
C SER A 71 -10.69 1.21 -2.46
N CYS A 72 -11.62 0.32 -2.75
CA CYS A 72 -12.93 0.65 -3.29
C CYS A 72 -14.01 -0.05 -2.46
N ASP A 73 -13.87 0.01 -1.13
CA ASP A 73 -14.77 -0.69 -0.21
C ASP A 73 -16.18 -0.10 -0.30
N TYR A 74 -17.19 -0.97 -0.40
CA TYR A 74 -18.60 -0.60 -0.39
C TYR A 74 -19.21 -0.93 0.98
N THR A 75 -19.64 0.10 1.69
CA THR A 75 -20.40 -0.05 2.93
C THR A 75 -21.88 0.21 2.63
N PRO A 76 -22.75 -0.81 2.69
CA PRO A 76 -24.19 -0.61 2.57
C PRO A 76 -24.73 0.12 3.82
N ALA A 77 -26.01 0.48 3.80
CA ALA A 77 -26.69 1.05 4.97
C ALA A 77 -26.54 0.14 6.23
N TYR A 78 -26.73 0.75 7.41
CA TYR A 78 -26.44 0.16 8.71
C TYR A 78 -26.88 -1.31 8.87
N GLY A 79 -25.95 -2.16 9.31
CA GLY A 79 -26.20 -3.56 9.68
C GLY A 79 -25.80 -4.61 8.65
N VAL A 80 -25.26 -4.22 7.49
CA VAL A 80 -24.82 -5.15 6.43
C VAL A 80 -23.29 -5.21 6.35
N GLN A 81 -22.75 -6.37 5.98
CA GLN A 81 -21.31 -6.57 5.76
C GLN A 81 -20.78 -5.61 4.70
N THR A 82 -19.61 -5.01 4.96
CA THR A 82 -18.89 -4.17 3.99
C THR A 82 -18.21 -5.06 2.97
N ASP A 83 -18.51 -4.85 1.69
CA ASP A 83 -17.78 -5.49 0.60
C ASP A 83 -16.42 -4.81 0.46
N LYS A 84 -15.32 -5.54 0.65
CA LYS A 84 -13.96 -5.05 0.51
C LYS A 84 -13.41 -5.40 -0.86
N PHE A 85 -12.90 -4.39 -1.54
CA PHE A 85 -12.10 -4.58 -2.75
C PHE A 85 -10.85 -3.71 -2.64
N ARG A 86 -9.73 -4.37 -2.34
CA ARG A 86 -8.43 -3.71 -2.18
C ARG A 86 -7.39 -4.44 -2.99
N ILE A 87 -6.60 -3.69 -3.74
CA ILE A 87 -5.42 -4.23 -4.42
C ILE A 87 -4.17 -3.48 -3.97
N TYR A 88 -3.05 -4.19 -3.96
CA TYR A 88 -1.75 -3.66 -3.63
C TYR A 88 -0.89 -3.70 -4.88
N ILE A 89 -0.35 -2.55 -5.27
CA ILE A 89 0.47 -2.37 -6.44
C ILE A 89 1.87 -1.95 -5.99
N ASP A 90 2.89 -2.61 -6.53
CA ASP A 90 4.27 -2.19 -6.32
C ASP A 90 4.51 -0.87 -7.07
N PRO A 91 4.87 0.24 -6.38
CA PRO A 91 5.10 1.53 -7.01
C PRO A 91 6.28 1.55 -8.01
N ARG A 92 7.20 0.58 -7.94
CA ARG A 92 8.39 0.50 -8.79
C ARG A 92 8.09 -0.14 -10.14
N THR A 93 7.33 -1.22 -10.11
CA THR A 93 7.03 -2.05 -11.29
C THR A 93 5.63 -1.78 -11.84
N ASN A 94 4.78 -1.10 -11.07
CA ASN A 94 3.35 -0.92 -11.31
C ASN A 94 2.59 -2.25 -11.48
N GLN A 95 3.13 -3.34 -10.93
CA GLN A 95 2.48 -4.65 -10.95
C GLN A 95 1.65 -4.85 -9.68
N VAL A 96 0.53 -5.56 -9.82
CA VAL A 96 -0.29 -5.99 -8.69
C VAL A 96 0.46 -7.09 -7.93
N VAL A 97 0.78 -6.83 -6.67
CA VAL A 97 1.50 -7.75 -5.78
C VAL A 97 0.59 -8.50 -4.81
N GLY A 98 -0.67 -8.10 -4.72
CA GLY A 98 -1.66 -8.79 -3.92
C GLY A 98 -3.00 -8.09 -3.90
N SER A 99 -3.96 -8.71 -3.23
CA SER A 99 -5.31 -8.22 -3.11
C SER A 99 -5.97 -8.73 -1.84
N ASP A 100 -6.80 -7.88 -1.24
CA ASP A 100 -7.67 -8.21 -0.12
C ASP A 100 -9.11 -7.98 -0.56
N MET A 101 -9.87 -9.07 -0.67
CA MET A 101 -11.21 -9.08 -1.25
C MET A 101 -12.15 -9.85 -0.35
N SER A 102 -13.30 -9.25 -0.06
CA SER A 102 -14.37 -9.88 0.69
C SER A 102 -15.67 -9.29 0.17
N PHE A 103 -16.34 -9.99 -0.72
CA PHE A 103 -17.65 -9.60 -1.24
C PHE A 103 -18.48 -10.86 -1.46
N ASP A 104 -19.80 -10.70 -1.37
CA ASP A 104 -20.75 -11.81 -1.30
C ASP A 104 -20.68 -12.73 -2.55
N ASP A 105 -20.76 -14.04 -2.33
CA ASP A 105 -20.55 -15.10 -3.33
C ASP A 105 -21.57 -15.06 -4.49
N GLN A 106 -22.64 -14.27 -4.32
CA GLN A 106 -23.65 -14.02 -5.35
C GLN A 106 -23.14 -13.21 -6.55
N MET A 107 -21.95 -12.58 -6.47
CA MET A 107 -21.36 -11.87 -7.61
C MET A 107 -20.65 -12.79 -8.62
N ILE A 108 -20.53 -14.08 -8.31
CA ILE A 108 -19.88 -15.10 -9.18
C ILE A 108 -20.93 -15.88 -10.00
N ARG A 109 -22.23 -15.69 -9.74
CA ARG A 109 -23.32 -16.41 -10.43
C ARG A 109 -23.86 -15.67 -11.65
#